data_AF-A0AAV1L2Q5-F1
#
_entry.id   AF-A0AAV1L2Q5-F1
#
_cell.length_a   1.000
_cell.length_b   1.000
_cell.length_c   1.000
_cell.angle_alpha   90.00
_cell.angle_beta   90.00
_cell.angle_gamma   90.00
#
_symmetry.space_group_name_H-M   'P 1'
#
loop_
_entity.id
_entity.type
_entity.pdbx_description
1 polymer ?
#
loop_
_entity_poly.entity_id
_entity_poly.type
_entity_poly.pdbx_seq_one_letter_code
_entity_poly.pdbx_strand_id
1 'polypeptide(L)'
;MSRAGSVSLSVEGGEAGPAQKGRPAVSPSAYQPIVLLDEAGKLLERNIADRLVSHLCREGPNLDENQFGFRRGCSTIDANTRVRALAEETVSRGGVVLAVSLDISNAFNTTLELYSGGAELPSRATLPPPHNRGLP
;
A
#
# COMPACT_ATOMS: atom_id res chain seq x y z
N MET A 1 24.85 -39.10 -8.78
CA MET A 1 23.37 -39.11 -8.82
C MET A 1 22.89 -37.89 -8.03
N SER A 2 22.60 -36.76 -8.71
CA SER A 2 22.08 -35.55 -8.04
C SER A 2 20.59 -35.46 -8.31
N ARG A 3 19.77 -35.61 -7.26
CA ARG A 3 18.32 -35.43 -7.34
C ARG A 3 18.05 -33.94 -7.49
N ALA A 4 17.68 -33.50 -8.68
CA ALA A 4 17.06 -32.20 -8.86
C ALA A 4 15.72 -32.22 -8.09
N GLY A 5 15.70 -31.61 -6.90
CA GLY A 5 14.46 -31.42 -6.16
C GLY A 5 13.57 -30.47 -6.96
N SER A 6 12.42 -30.95 -7.41
CA SER A 6 11.41 -30.11 -8.05
C SER A 6 10.89 -29.10 -7.01
N VAL A 7 11.14 -27.82 -7.23
CA VAL A 7 10.51 -26.74 -6.46
C VAL A 7 9.10 -26.56 -7.04
N SER A 8 8.11 -27.17 -6.39
CA SER A 8 6.70 -26.94 -6.69
C SER A 8 6.27 -25.66 -5.97
N LEU A 9 6.39 -24.51 -6.63
CA LEU A 9 5.75 -23.28 -6.16
C LEU A 9 4.25 -23.40 -6.49
N SER A 10 3.47 -23.98 -5.57
CA SER A 10 2.01 -23.88 -5.64
C SER A 10 1.64 -22.45 -5.28
N VAL A 11 1.54 -21.60 -6.30
CA VAL A 11 0.75 -20.39 -6.20
C VAL A 11 -0.70 -20.88 -6.20
N GLU A 12 -1.26 -21.13 -5.02
CA GLU A 12 -2.70 -20.90 -4.89
C GLU A 12 -2.86 -19.41 -5.17
N GLY A 13 -3.27 -19.08 -6.40
CA GLY A 13 -3.90 -17.80 -6.61
C GLY A 13 -4.96 -17.75 -5.55
N GLY A 14 -4.87 -16.76 -4.65
CA GLY A 14 -5.97 -16.48 -3.73
C GLY A 14 -7.21 -16.50 -4.59
N GLU A 15 -8.08 -17.48 -4.33
CA GLU A 15 -9.31 -17.66 -5.06
C GLU A 15 -9.87 -16.25 -5.20
N ALA A 16 -10.11 -15.81 -6.44
CA ALA A 16 -11.03 -14.71 -6.64
C ALA A 16 -12.31 -15.24 -5.99
N GLY A 17 -12.49 -14.90 -4.71
CA GLY A 17 -13.51 -15.47 -3.86
C GLY A 17 -14.79 -15.45 -4.66
N PRO A 18 -15.57 -16.55 -4.60
CA PRO A 18 -16.52 -16.92 -5.63
C PRO A 18 -17.23 -15.67 -6.10
N ALA A 19 -17.12 -15.34 -7.40
CA ALA A 19 -17.83 -14.22 -8.00
C ALA A 19 -19.22 -14.20 -7.36
N GLN A 20 -19.46 -13.20 -6.49
CA GLN A 20 -20.49 -13.32 -5.45
C GLN A 20 -21.84 -13.50 -6.14
N LYS A 21 -22.24 -14.76 -6.30
CA LYS A 21 -23.49 -15.17 -6.91
C LYS A 21 -24.56 -14.90 -5.86
N GLY A 22 -24.95 -13.63 -5.74
CA GLY A 22 -25.97 -13.19 -4.79
C GLY A 22 -25.79 -11.81 -4.15
N ARG A 23 -24.79 -10.99 -4.52
CA ARG A 23 -24.80 -9.58 -4.07
C ARG A 23 -25.85 -8.84 -4.90
N PRO A 24 -26.80 -8.08 -4.31
CA PRO A 24 -27.64 -7.19 -5.11
C PRO A 24 -26.70 -6.29 -5.91
N ALA A 25 -26.91 -6.22 -7.22
CA ALA A 25 -25.98 -5.66 -8.23
C ALA A 25 -25.73 -4.14 -8.11
N VAL A 26 -25.95 -3.55 -6.92
CA VAL A 26 -25.93 -2.11 -6.67
C VAL A 26 -25.41 -1.79 -5.25
N SER A 27 -24.32 -2.44 -4.80
CA SER A 27 -23.63 -1.97 -3.59
C SER A 27 -22.61 -0.89 -4.01
N PRO A 28 -22.71 0.37 -3.54
CA PRO A 28 -21.80 1.45 -3.94
C PRO A 28 -20.32 1.16 -3.71
N SER A 29 -20.01 0.29 -2.72
CA SER A 29 -18.64 -0.12 -2.39
C SER A 29 -18.00 -1.10 -3.38
N ALA A 30 -18.74 -1.58 -4.38
CA ALA A 30 -18.20 -2.42 -5.45
C ALA A 30 -17.68 -1.60 -6.64
N TYR A 31 -17.97 -0.30 -6.70
CA TYR A 31 -17.47 0.59 -7.75
C TYR A 31 -16.16 1.24 -7.30
N GLN A 32 -15.18 1.26 -8.20
CA GLN A 32 -13.96 2.07 -8.08
C GLN A 32 -14.07 3.23 -9.08
N PRO A 33 -14.57 4.42 -8.67
CA PRO A 33 -14.69 5.56 -9.57
C PRO A 33 -13.30 5.98 -10.09
N ILE A 34 -13.21 6.22 -11.39
CA ILE A 34 -12.03 6.81 -12.01
C ILE A 34 -12.27 8.32 -12.11
N VAL A 35 -11.35 9.12 -11.56
CA VAL A 35 -11.35 10.57 -11.74
C VAL A 35 -10.60 10.89 -13.03
N LEU A 36 -11.29 11.53 -13.98
CA LEU A 36 -10.67 12.01 -15.21
C LEU A 36 -10.37 13.50 -15.05
N LEU A 37 -9.10 13.82 -14.89
CA LEU A 37 -8.62 15.19 -14.94
C LEU A 37 -8.60 15.70 -16.38
N ASP A 38 -8.75 17.01 -16.55
CA ASP A 38 -8.46 17.68 -17.81
C ASP A 38 -6.95 17.67 -18.09
N GLU A 39 -6.55 18.11 -19.28
CA GLU A 39 -5.13 18.07 -19.66
C GLU A 39 -4.24 18.89 -18.73
N ALA A 40 -4.72 20.06 -18.26
CA ALA A 40 -3.99 20.86 -17.28
C ALA A 40 -3.84 20.13 -15.94
N GLY A 41 -4.91 19.48 -15.45
CA GLY A 41 -4.89 18.67 -14.23
C GLY A 41 -3.94 17.49 -14.32
N LYS A 42 -3.93 16.74 -15.44
CA LYS A 42 -2.98 15.64 -15.68
C LYS A 42 -1.53 16.12 -15.68
N LEU A 43 -1.25 17.29 -16.27
CA LEU A 43 0.08 17.87 -16.27
C LEU A 43 0.54 18.28 -14.87
N LEU A 44 -0.36 18.87 -14.08
CA LEU A 44 -0.09 19.22 -12.69
C LEU A 44 0.17 17.96 -11.84
N GLU A 45 -0.68 16.95 -11.94
CA GLU A 45 -0.51 15.67 -11.26
C GLU A 45 0.85 15.04 -11.58
N ARG A 46 1.20 14.99 -12.88
CA ARG A 46 2.51 14.48 -13.31
C ARG A 46 3.67 15.26 -12.70
N ASN A 47 3.58 16.59 -12.66
CA ASN A 47 4.64 17.41 -12.08
C ASN A 47 4.83 17.13 -10.58
N ILE A 48 3.72 17.02 -9.84
CA ILE A 48 3.73 16.69 -8.41
C ILE A 48 4.30 15.28 -8.20
N ALA A 49 3.85 14.29 -8.98
CA ALA A 49 4.33 12.91 -8.90
C ALA A 49 5.83 12.82 -9.18
N ASP A 50 6.33 13.49 -10.23
CA ASP A 50 7.75 13.49 -10.57
C ASP A 50 8.61 14.11 -9.45
N ARG A 51 8.13 15.19 -8.83
CA ARG A 51 8.82 15.81 -7.69
C ARG A 51 8.82 14.93 -6.45
N LEU A 52 7.68 14.29 -6.14
CA LEU A 52 7.55 13.38 -5.00
C LEU A 52 8.50 12.18 -5.16
N VAL A 53 8.48 11.53 -6.33
CA VAL A 53 9.38 10.41 -6.63
C VAL A 53 10.84 10.84 -6.52
N SER A 54 11.20 12.00 -7.08
CA SER A 54 12.56 12.53 -6.97
C SER A 54 12.98 12.78 -5.52
N HIS A 55 12.11 13.36 -4.70
CA HIS A 55 12.42 13.67 -3.30
C HIS A 55 12.55 12.38 -2.46
N LEU A 56 11.63 11.42 -2.62
CA LEU A 56 11.70 10.13 -1.94
C LEU A 56 13.00 9.38 -2.28
N CYS A 57 13.47 9.46 -3.53
CA CYS A 57 14.71 8.79 -3.92
C CYS A 57 16.00 9.53 -3.56
N ARG A 58 15.99 10.86 -3.41
CA ARG A 58 17.22 11.67 -3.25
C ARG A 58 17.44 12.24 -1.86
N GLU A 59 16.38 12.57 -1.13
CA GLU A 59 16.43 13.37 0.10
C GLU A 59 15.71 12.69 1.27
N GLY A 60 14.58 12.04 1.02
CA GLY A 60 13.77 11.35 2.04
C GLY A 60 14.31 9.98 2.46
N PRO A 61 13.61 9.25 3.36
CA PRO A 61 14.07 7.96 3.88
C PRO A 61 14.13 6.81 2.85
N ASN A 62 13.86 7.09 1.56
CA ASN A 62 13.70 6.14 0.47
C ASN A 62 12.52 5.17 0.67
N LEU A 63 12.12 4.48 -0.41
CA LEU A 63 11.18 3.36 -0.34
C LEU A 63 11.89 2.11 0.15
N ASP A 64 11.16 1.22 0.84
CA ASP A 64 11.70 -0.09 1.25
C ASP A 64 12.25 -0.87 0.04
N GLU A 65 13.34 -1.60 0.22
CA GLU A 65 13.96 -2.41 -0.84
C GLU A 65 13.05 -3.51 -1.39
N ASN A 66 12.10 -3.98 -0.57
CA ASN A 66 11.09 -4.97 -0.97
C ASN A 66 9.77 -4.32 -1.42
N GLN A 67 9.73 -2.99 -1.59
CA GLN A 67 8.61 -2.30 -2.21
C GLN A 67 8.84 -2.18 -3.73
N PHE A 68 8.13 -3.02 -4.49
CA PHE A 68 8.24 -3.08 -5.95
C PHE A 68 7.14 -2.28 -6.68
N GLY A 69 5.98 -2.06 -6.03
CA GLY A 69 4.87 -1.31 -6.59
C GLY A 69 5.16 0.19 -6.65
N PHE A 70 4.72 0.86 -7.73
CA PHE A 70 4.86 2.30 -7.96
C PHE A 70 6.30 2.83 -7.85
N ARG A 71 7.30 1.97 -8.07
CA ARG A 71 8.72 2.30 -8.00
C ARG A 71 9.36 2.26 -9.39
N ARG A 72 10.10 3.32 -9.74
CA ARG A 72 10.83 3.38 -11.02
C ARG A 72 11.87 2.27 -11.08
N GLY A 73 11.93 1.59 -12.22
CA GLY A 73 12.90 0.50 -12.45
C GLY A 73 12.55 -0.82 -11.76
N CYS A 74 11.37 -0.93 -11.15
CA CYS A 74 10.86 -2.18 -10.59
C CYS A 74 9.59 -2.61 -11.33
N SER A 75 9.40 -3.92 -11.39
CA SER A 75 8.28 -4.60 -12.02
C SER A 75 7.73 -5.71 -11.13
N THR A 76 6.60 -6.28 -11.54
CA THR A 76 6.05 -7.48 -10.90
C THR A 76 6.96 -8.70 -11.05
N ILE A 77 7.83 -8.72 -12.07
CA ILE A 77 8.83 -9.76 -12.26
C ILE A 77 9.88 -9.70 -11.16
N ASP A 78 10.32 -8.50 -10.75
CA ASP A 78 11.31 -8.32 -9.68
C ASP A 78 10.74 -8.80 -8.34
N ALA A 79 9.48 -8.45 -8.05
CA ALA A 79 8.77 -8.93 -6.86
C ALA A 79 8.68 -10.46 -6.82
N ASN A 80 8.24 -11.07 -7.93
CA ASN A 80 8.13 -12.52 -8.03
C ASN A 80 9.50 -13.22 -7.92
N THR A 81 10.53 -12.64 -8.54
CA THR A 81 11.91 -13.15 -8.46
C THR A 81 12.42 -13.13 -7.03
N ARG A 82 12.12 -12.07 -6.27
CA ARG A 82 12.49 -11.96 -4.86
C ARG A 82 11.82 -13.05 -4.00
N VAL A 83 10.52 -13.27 -4.18
CA VAL A 83 9.77 -14.33 -3.47
C VAL A 83 10.35 -15.71 -3.81
N ARG A 84 10.61 -15.98 -5.08
CA ARG A 84 11.21 -17.24 -5.53
C ARG A 84 12.58 -17.47 -4.90
N ALA A 85 13.46 -16.47 -4.92
CA ALA A 85 14.80 -16.59 -4.33
C ALA A 85 14.74 -16.93 -2.84
N LEU A 86 13.86 -16.27 -2.08
CA LEU A 86 13.66 -16.55 -0.66
C LEU A 86 13.15 -18.00 -0.43
N ALA A 87 12.24 -18.46 -1.29
CA ALA A 87 11.71 -19.80 -1.18
C ALA A 87 12.79 -20.86 -1.49
N GLU A 88 13.56 -20.67 -2.55
CA GLU A 88 14.65 -21.57 -2.94
C GLU A 88 15.74 -21.64 -1.87
N GLU A 89 16.14 -20.50 -1.30
CA GLU A 89 17.10 -20.45 -0.19
C GLU A 89 16.61 -21.27 1.01
N THR A 90 15.36 -21.04 1.43
CA THR A 90 14.78 -21.72 2.60
C THR A 90 14.67 -23.23 2.39
N VAL A 91 14.19 -23.66 1.21
CA VAL A 91 14.06 -25.09 0.86
C VAL A 91 15.42 -25.76 0.73
N SER A 92 16.43 -25.07 0.18
CA SER A 92 17.79 -25.62 0.06
C SER A 92 18.42 -25.97 1.40
N ARG A 93 17.99 -25.30 2.48
CA ARG A 93 18.41 -25.53 3.86
C ARG A 93 17.54 -26.56 4.59
N GLY A 94 16.64 -27.25 3.89
CA GLY A 94 15.67 -28.20 4.45
C GLY A 94 14.50 -27.57 5.18
N GLY A 95 14.28 -26.26 5.02
CA GLY A 95 13.17 -25.52 5.61
C GLY A 95 11.87 -25.60 4.78
N VAL A 96 10.80 -25.05 5.37
CA VAL A 96 9.48 -24.91 4.73
C VAL A 96 9.13 -23.43 4.64
N VAL A 97 8.43 -23.04 3.59
CA VAL A 97 8.01 -21.66 3.32
C VAL A 97 6.50 -21.57 3.40
N LEU A 98 5.98 -20.56 4.10
CA LEU A 98 4.56 -20.21 4.11
C LEU A 98 4.42 -18.78 3.60
N ALA A 99 3.66 -18.59 2.52
CA ALA A 99 3.32 -17.26 2.02
C ALA A 99 1.99 -16.80 2.63
N VAL A 100 1.94 -15.54 3.06
CA VAL A 100 0.72 -14.88 3.53
C VAL A 100 0.47 -13.67 2.64
N SER A 101 -0.67 -13.64 1.96
CA SER A 101 -1.10 -12.50 1.14
C SER A 101 -2.03 -11.59 1.93
N LEU A 102 -1.79 -10.29 1.86
CA LEU A 102 -2.61 -9.25 2.47
C LEU A 102 -3.05 -8.27 1.38
N ASP A 103 -4.30 -7.82 1.44
CA ASP A 103 -4.85 -6.78 0.58
C ASP A 103 -5.58 -5.73 1.44
N ILE A 104 -5.44 -4.45 1.06
CA ILE A 104 -6.06 -3.33 1.79
C ILE A 104 -7.39 -2.99 1.12
N SER A 105 -8.50 -3.31 1.80
CA SER A 105 -9.84 -2.94 1.35
C SER A 105 -9.95 -1.44 1.07
N ASN A 106 -10.32 -1.09 -0.16
CA ASN A 106 -10.61 0.28 -0.59
C ASN A 106 -9.44 1.28 -0.38
N ALA A 107 -8.20 0.82 -0.59
CA ALA A 107 -6.95 1.55 -0.27
C ALA A 107 -6.87 3.01 -0.75
N PHE A 108 -7.45 3.35 -1.92
CA PHE A 108 -7.37 4.70 -2.48
C PHE A 108 -8.40 5.67 -1.91
N ASN A 109 -9.56 5.17 -1.47
CA ASN A 109 -10.64 6.01 -0.97
C ASN A 109 -10.57 6.18 0.56
N THR A 110 -10.09 5.17 1.28
CA THR A 110 -9.96 5.22 2.75
C THR A 110 -8.97 6.28 3.24
N THR A 111 -7.95 6.61 2.44
CA THR A 111 -7.00 7.70 2.73
C THR A 111 -7.62 9.10 2.67
N LEU A 112 -8.67 9.30 1.86
CA LEU A 112 -9.32 10.60 1.67
C LEU A 112 -10.45 10.83 2.70
N GLU A 113 -11.14 9.76 3.11
CA GLU A 113 -12.23 9.84 4.10
C GLU A 113 -11.75 10.33 5.48
N LEU A 114 -10.51 10.05 5.88
CA LEU A 114 -9.96 10.51 7.17
C LEU A 114 -9.85 12.03 7.29
N TYR A 115 -9.82 12.78 6.18
CA TYR A 115 -9.84 14.24 6.16
C TYR A 115 -11.24 14.85 5.94
N SER A 116 -12.21 14.01 5.55
CA SER A 116 -13.58 14.44 5.21
C SER A 116 -14.58 14.19 6.34
N GLY A 117 -14.17 13.50 7.40
CA GLY A 117 -14.94 13.38 8.64
C GLY A 117 -14.99 14.73 9.36
N GLY A 118 -16.17 15.35 9.38
CA GLY A 118 -16.46 16.47 10.27
C GLY A 118 -16.29 16.04 11.72
N ALA A 119 -15.06 16.13 12.24
CA ALA A 119 -14.85 16.27 13.65
C ALA A 119 -15.41 17.65 14.02
N GLU A 120 -16.59 17.70 14.63
CA GLU A 120 -16.93 18.84 15.48
C GLU A 120 -15.72 19.10 16.38
N LEU A 121 -15.09 20.25 16.18
CA LEU A 121 -14.09 20.76 17.11
C LEU A 121 -14.75 20.76 18.48
N PRO A 122 -14.21 20.06 19.49
CA PRO A 122 -14.73 20.19 20.84
C PRO A 122 -14.66 21.67 21.20
N SER A 123 -15.83 22.21 21.53
CA SER A 123 -16.04 23.59 21.90
C SER A 123 -15.09 23.95 23.05
N ARG A 124 -14.06 24.72 22.69
CA ARG A 124 -13.33 25.64 23.56
C ARG A 124 -13.07 25.08 24.96
N ALA A 125 -12.07 24.19 25.07
CA ALA A 125 -11.42 23.96 26.36
C ALA A 125 -10.83 25.30 26.83
N THR A 126 -11.47 25.88 27.85
CA THR A 126 -11.00 27.06 28.56
C THR A 126 -9.57 26.81 29.03
N LEU A 127 -8.61 27.52 28.43
CA LEU A 127 -7.24 27.57 28.94
C LEU A 127 -7.29 28.01 30.41
N PRO A 128 -6.72 27.25 31.36
CA PRO A 128 -6.58 27.74 32.72
C PRO A 128 -5.69 29.00 32.71
N PRO A 129 -6.00 30.02 33.55
CA PRO A 129 -5.23 31.25 33.56
C PRO A 129 -3.77 30.97 33.94
N PRO A 130 -2.80 31.74 33.40
CA PRO A 130 -1.40 31.52 33.68
C PRO A 130 -1.13 31.70 35.18
N HIS A 131 -0.51 30.68 35.79
CA HIS A 131 0.00 30.77 37.16
C HIS A 131 1.09 31.84 37.20
N ASN A 132 0.80 32.93 37.90
CA ASN A 132 1.76 33.97 38.20
C ASN A 132 2.81 33.38 39.15
N ARG A 133 3.95 32.93 38.63
CA ARG A 133 5.13 32.70 39.47
C ARG A 133 5.71 34.06 39.79
N GLY A 134 5.32 34.61 40.93
CA GLY A 134 6.13 35.60 41.62
C GLY A 134 7.51 34.98 41.84
N LEU A 135 8.52 35.53 41.17
CA LEU A 135 9.90 35.43 41.63
C LEU A 135 10.10 36.52 42.70
N PRO A 136 10.96 36.26 43.71
CA PRO A 136 11.21 37.19 44.80
C PRO A 136 11.78 38.53 44.32
#